data_AF-A0A0G1N809-F1
#
_entry.id   AF-A0A0G1N809-F1
#
_cell.length_a   1.000
_cell.length_b   1.000
_cell.length_c   1.000
_cell.angle_alpha   90.00
_cell.angle_beta   90.00
_cell.angle_gamma   90.00
#
_symmetry.space_group_name_H-M   'P 1'
#
loop_
_entity.id
_entity.type
_entity.pdbx_description
1 polymer ?
#
loop_
_entity_poly.entity_id
_entity_poly.type
_entity_poly.pdbx_seq_one_letter_code
_entity_poly.pdbx_strand_id
1 'polypeptide(L)'
;MEKSGKAGGTAGMKARPGYIKSNFDVSGMGFFYLLISLQKYKSITNLQMCEDKNIDKVIYKELSYEVMGAVFEVYNELGYGFKERFYEDAIAKEFDRKNINHKRQVPYKLKYKDEVIGLYRFDFLVEDKIIIELKRGDFYSKQNYTQALQYLKATGLKLAILVNITQQGVKYKRILNIK
;
A
#
# COMPACT_ATOMS: atom_id res chain seq x y z
N MET A 1 9.64 -68.81 -47.14
CA MET A 1 8.85 -69.61 -46.18
C MET A 1 8.19 -68.67 -45.18
N GLU A 2 7.18 -69.15 -44.46
CA GLU A 2 6.18 -68.35 -43.71
C GLU A 2 6.63 -67.78 -42.35
N LYS A 3 5.95 -66.69 -41.90
CA LYS A 3 5.36 -66.37 -40.55
C LYS A 3 6.23 -66.60 -39.27
N SER A 4 6.11 -65.94 -38.11
CA SER A 4 5.29 -64.85 -37.50
C SER A 4 5.90 -64.53 -36.10
N GLY A 5 5.59 -63.48 -35.31
CA GLY A 5 4.67 -62.33 -35.43
C GLY A 5 4.05 -61.92 -34.06
N LYS A 6 3.79 -60.61 -33.82
CA LYS A 6 3.29 -59.93 -32.57
C LYS A 6 4.33 -59.74 -31.44
N ALA A 7 4.26 -58.70 -30.57
CA ALA A 7 3.57 -57.39 -30.53
C ALA A 7 4.37 -56.47 -29.57
N GLY A 8 4.47 -55.15 -29.77
CA GLY A 8 3.52 -54.16 -29.23
C GLY A 8 4.28 -53.09 -28.41
N GLY A 9 3.87 -51.81 -28.47
CA GLY A 9 4.51 -50.71 -27.73
C GLY A 9 5.00 -49.53 -28.59
N THR A 10 4.07 -48.80 -29.23
CA THR A 10 4.41 -47.59 -30.01
C THR A 10 4.54 -46.34 -29.13
N ALA A 11 5.58 -45.55 -29.39
CA ALA A 11 5.84 -44.29 -28.70
C ALA A 11 4.77 -43.22 -29.00
N GLY A 12 4.17 -42.67 -27.95
CA GLY A 12 3.20 -41.57 -28.06
C GLY A 12 3.87 -40.20 -28.17
N MET A 13 4.18 -39.76 -29.39
CA MET A 13 4.66 -38.40 -29.65
C MET A 13 3.48 -37.41 -29.55
N LYS A 14 3.62 -36.36 -28.73
CA LYS A 14 2.51 -35.43 -28.39
C LYS A 14 2.07 -34.58 -29.59
N ALA A 15 0.94 -34.93 -30.20
CA ALA A 15 0.20 -34.06 -31.11
C ALA A 15 -0.70 -33.08 -30.33
N ARG A 16 -0.82 -31.84 -30.82
CA ARG A 16 -1.69 -30.81 -30.22
C ARG A 16 -3.15 -31.02 -30.65
N PRO A 17 -4.15 -31.04 -29.74
CA PRO A 17 -5.51 -30.69 -30.11
C PRO A 17 -5.60 -29.15 -30.29
N GLY A 18 -6.34 -28.59 -31.22
CA GLY A 18 -7.38 -29.21 -32.06
C GLY A 18 -8.66 -28.41 -31.87
N TYR A 19 -8.76 -27.25 -32.51
CA TYR A 19 -10.01 -26.49 -32.56
C TYR A 19 -11.04 -27.27 -33.39
N ILE A 20 -12.10 -27.75 -32.75
CA ILE A 20 -13.30 -28.25 -33.42
C ILE A 20 -14.49 -27.49 -32.85
N LYS A 21 -15.25 -26.84 -33.73
CA LYS A 21 -16.50 -26.16 -33.37
C LYS A 21 -17.59 -27.20 -33.09
N SER A 22 -18.30 -27.05 -31.99
CA SER A 22 -19.69 -27.48 -31.87
C SER A 22 -20.53 -26.28 -31.48
N ASN A 23 -21.50 -25.93 -32.34
CA ASN A 23 -22.53 -24.96 -31.97
C ASN A 23 -23.49 -25.66 -31.01
N PHE A 24 -23.62 -25.16 -29.80
CA PHE A 24 -24.73 -25.53 -28.92
C PHE A 24 -25.44 -24.24 -28.47
N ASP A 25 -26.67 -24.09 -28.93
CA ASP A 25 -27.56 -23.02 -28.51
C ASP A 25 -28.06 -23.33 -27.09
N VAL A 26 -27.90 -22.36 -26.19
CA VAL A 26 -28.46 -22.36 -24.83
C VAL A 26 -29.07 -21.00 -24.50
N SER A 27 -29.84 -20.45 -25.43
CA SER A 27 -30.79 -19.40 -25.13
C SER A 27 -31.79 -19.86 -24.03
N GLY A 28 -31.81 -19.16 -22.89
CA GLY A 28 -32.96 -19.17 -21.96
C GLY A 28 -32.75 -19.67 -20.52
N MET A 29 -31.84 -20.61 -20.21
CA MET A 29 -31.78 -21.20 -18.85
C MET A 29 -30.58 -20.78 -17.96
N GLY A 30 -29.49 -20.23 -18.52
CA GLY A 30 -28.30 -19.86 -17.73
C GLY A 30 -28.49 -18.66 -16.79
N PHE A 31 -29.29 -17.67 -17.20
CA PHE A 31 -29.45 -16.41 -16.44
C PHE A 31 -30.38 -16.56 -15.21
N PHE A 32 -31.38 -17.43 -15.29
CA PHE A 32 -32.38 -17.58 -14.22
C PHE A 32 -31.80 -18.26 -12.97
N TYR A 33 -30.91 -19.25 -13.16
CA TYR A 33 -30.19 -19.89 -12.05
C TYR A 33 -29.23 -18.94 -11.32
N LEU A 34 -28.58 -18.03 -12.05
CA LEU A 34 -27.73 -17.01 -11.45
C LEU A 34 -28.56 -15.99 -10.65
N LEU A 35 -29.71 -15.57 -11.18
CA LEU A 35 -30.63 -14.64 -10.49
C LEU A 35 -31.24 -15.25 -9.22
N ILE A 36 -31.67 -16.51 -9.25
CA ILE A 36 -32.19 -17.20 -8.05
C ILE A 36 -31.09 -17.37 -6.99
N SER A 37 -29.86 -17.72 -7.40
CA SER A 37 -28.70 -17.74 -6.50
C SER A 37 -28.50 -16.38 -5.83
N LEU A 38 -28.43 -15.31 -6.62
CA LEU A 38 -28.26 -13.94 -6.11
C LEU A 38 -29.42 -13.47 -5.22
N GLN A 39 -30.67 -13.81 -5.55
CA GLN A 39 -31.82 -13.51 -4.69
C GLN A 39 -31.76 -14.23 -3.35
N LYS A 40 -31.28 -15.48 -3.31
CA LYS A 40 -31.11 -16.24 -2.06
C LYS A 40 -30.01 -15.67 -1.16
N TYR A 41 -28.94 -15.10 -1.74
CA TYR A 41 -27.94 -14.35 -0.95
C TYR A 41 -28.47 -12.99 -0.48
N LYS A 42 -29.41 -12.36 -1.21
CA LYS A 42 -29.96 -11.04 -0.89
C LYS A 42 -30.85 -11.01 0.36
N SER A 43 -31.43 -12.14 0.74
CA SER A 43 -32.25 -12.30 1.97
C SER A 43 -31.49 -12.85 3.18
N ILE A 44 -30.23 -13.28 3.01
CA ILE A 44 -29.38 -13.76 4.12
C ILE A 44 -28.59 -12.61 4.77
N THR A 45 -28.48 -11.45 4.12
CA THR A 45 -27.91 -10.25 4.71
C THR A 45 -29.00 -9.29 5.20
N ASN A 46 -29.51 -9.57 6.41
CA ASN A 46 -29.97 -8.52 7.33
C ASN A 46 -28.77 -7.70 7.85
N LEU A 47 -27.92 -7.20 6.94
CA LEU A 47 -27.10 -6.04 7.24
C LEU A 47 -28.04 -4.85 7.17
N GLN A 48 -28.59 -4.50 8.33
CA GLN A 48 -28.96 -3.13 8.60
C GLN A 48 -27.76 -2.28 8.19
N MET A 49 -27.92 -1.44 7.16
CA MET A 49 -26.93 -0.44 6.85
C MET A 49 -26.96 0.57 7.99
N CYS A 50 -26.13 0.31 9.00
CA CYS A 50 -25.62 1.35 9.86
C CYS A 50 -24.99 2.38 8.92
N GLU A 51 -25.68 3.50 8.70
CA GLU A 51 -24.99 4.73 8.33
C GLU A 51 -24.11 5.09 9.52
N ASP A 52 -22.93 4.46 9.61
CA ASP A 52 -21.87 4.92 10.46
C ASP A 52 -21.45 6.29 9.92
N LYS A 53 -22.01 7.35 10.52
CA LYS A 53 -21.72 8.76 10.22
C LYS A 53 -20.30 9.18 10.66
N ASN A 54 -19.40 8.21 10.74
CA ASN A 54 -17.97 8.29 10.91
C ASN A 54 -17.27 7.44 9.83
N ILE A 55 -17.53 7.75 8.55
CA ILE A 55 -16.55 7.38 7.50
C ILE A 55 -15.24 8.08 7.87
N ASP A 56 -14.22 7.27 8.18
CA ASP A 56 -12.90 7.70 8.63
C ASP A 56 -12.39 8.90 7.82
N LYS A 57 -12.41 10.08 8.45
CA LYS A 57 -11.93 11.31 7.82
C LYS A 57 -10.40 11.29 7.77
N VAL A 58 -9.85 10.62 6.75
CA VAL A 58 -8.42 10.62 6.45
C VAL A 58 -7.96 12.06 6.28
N ILE A 59 -7.20 12.53 7.26
CA ILE A 59 -6.63 13.88 7.26
C ILE A 59 -5.71 14.05 6.06
N TYR A 60 -5.92 15.10 5.27
CA TYR A 60 -5.20 15.38 4.01
C TYR A 60 -5.18 14.15 3.06
N LYS A 61 -6.34 13.55 2.78
CA LYS A 61 -6.48 12.27 2.05
C LYS A 61 -5.70 12.25 0.73
N GLU A 62 -5.90 13.24 -0.12
CA GLU A 62 -5.34 13.33 -1.47
C GLU A 62 -3.81 13.44 -1.41
N LEU A 63 -3.30 14.44 -0.70
CA LEU A 63 -1.87 14.64 -0.44
C LEU A 63 -1.22 13.42 0.24
N SER A 64 -1.92 12.76 1.17
CA SER A 64 -1.44 11.54 1.84
C SER A 64 -1.33 10.33 0.90
N TYR A 65 -2.08 10.33 -0.21
CA TYR A 65 -2.00 9.29 -1.23
C TYR A 65 -0.91 9.62 -2.26
N GLU A 66 -0.76 10.88 -2.65
CA GLU A 66 0.34 11.35 -3.51
C GLU A 66 1.70 11.09 -2.85
N VAL A 67 1.84 11.48 -1.57
CA VAL A 67 3.02 11.22 -0.73
C VAL A 67 3.36 9.74 -0.70
N MET A 68 2.39 8.88 -0.35
CA MET A 68 2.64 7.44 -0.31
C MET A 68 2.93 6.87 -1.70
N GLY A 69 2.31 7.40 -2.76
CA GLY A 69 2.58 7.01 -4.14
C GLY A 69 4.02 7.27 -4.56
N ALA A 70 4.62 8.40 -4.15
CA ALA A 70 6.05 8.65 -4.35
C ALA A 70 6.95 7.67 -3.56
N VAL A 71 6.58 7.34 -2.31
CA VAL A 71 7.30 6.34 -1.49
C VAL A 71 7.24 4.94 -2.13
N PHE A 72 6.08 4.53 -2.65
CA PHE A 72 5.92 3.27 -3.36
C PHE A 72 6.72 3.24 -4.68
N GLU A 73 6.71 4.33 -5.45
CA GLU A 73 7.50 4.43 -6.70
C GLU A 73 9.01 4.22 -6.42
N VAL A 74 9.54 4.90 -5.40
CA VAL A 74 10.95 4.75 -4.99
C VAL A 74 11.25 3.33 -4.51
N TYR A 75 10.32 2.67 -3.81
CA TYR A 75 10.50 1.27 -3.44
C TYR A 75 10.46 0.31 -4.63
N ASN A 76 9.60 0.57 -5.62
CA ASN A 76 9.50 -0.26 -6.82
C ASN A 76 10.78 -0.17 -7.67
N GLU A 77 11.39 1.00 -7.75
CA GLU A 77 12.64 1.24 -8.49
C GLU A 77 13.89 0.72 -7.72
N LEU A 78 14.02 1.04 -6.43
CA LEU A 78 15.23 0.70 -5.65
C LEU A 78 15.17 -0.66 -4.95
N GLY A 79 13.98 -1.17 -4.66
CA GLY A 79 13.78 -2.34 -3.79
C GLY A 79 14.35 -2.17 -2.37
N TYR A 80 14.59 -3.30 -1.71
CA TYR A 80 15.18 -3.33 -0.36
C TYR A 80 16.69 -3.54 -0.38
N GLY A 81 17.41 -2.82 0.47
CA GLY A 81 18.84 -3.09 0.75
C GLY A 81 19.64 -1.85 1.16
N PHE A 82 19.17 -0.66 0.78
CA PHE A 82 19.87 0.60 0.95
C PHE A 82 19.74 1.20 2.36
N LYS A 83 20.58 2.19 2.67
CA LYS A 83 20.49 2.99 3.91
C LYS A 83 19.30 3.95 3.81
N GLU A 84 18.69 4.27 4.96
CA GLU A 84 17.54 5.18 5.12
C GLU A 84 17.69 6.48 4.31
N ARG A 85 18.84 7.14 4.43
CA ARG A 85 19.21 8.35 3.68
C ARG A 85 19.08 8.22 2.15
N PHE A 86 19.35 7.06 1.56
CA PHE A 86 19.23 6.89 0.10
C PHE A 86 17.75 6.82 -0.34
N TYR A 87 16.87 6.26 0.48
CA TYR A 87 15.42 6.35 0.24
C TYR A 87 14.94 7.79 0.41
N GLU A 88 15.44 8.52 1.42
CA GLU A 88 15.16 9.95 1.59
C GLU A 88 15.61 10.78 0.36
N ASP A 89 16.86 10.58 -0.10
CA ASP A 89 17.39 11.26 -1.29
C ASP A 89 16.58 10.94 -2.58
N ALA A 90 16.02 9.73 -2.70
CA ALA A 90 15.18 9.34 -3.82
C ALA A 90 13.73 9.84 -3.71
N ILE A 91 13.13 9.80 -2.52
CA ILE A 91 11.77 10.31 -2.24
C ILE A 91 11.72 11.83 -2.47
N ALA A 92 12.78 12.56 -2.10
CA ALA A 92 12.90 13.99 -2.40
C ALA A 92 12.80 14.27 -3.91
N LYS A 93 13.58 13.55 -4.72
CA LYS A 93 13.53 13.67 -6.19
C LYS A 93 12.17 13.30 -6.77
N GLU A 94 11.49 12.32 -6.20
CA GLU A 94 10.16 11.92 -6.67
C GLU A 94 9.08 12.94 -6.25
N PHE A 95 9.23 13.61 -5.10
CA PHE A 95 8.43 14.78 -4.75
C PHE A 95 8.68 15.96 -5.70
N ASP A 96 9.94 16.26 -6.05
CA ASP A 96 10.28 17.30 -7.02
C ASP A 96 9.62 17.01 -8.38
N ARG A 97 9.73 15.76 -8.88
CA ARG A 97 9.10 15.33 -10.15
C ARG A 97 7.58 15.44 -10.14
N LYS A 98 6.94 15.28 -8.97
CA LYS A 98 5.48 15.42 -8.79
C LYS A 98 5.06 16.84 -8.40
N ASN A 99 5.99 17.79 -8.30
CA ASN A 99 5.76 19.17 -7.83
C ASN A 99 5.15 19.24 -6.42
N ILE A 100 5.52 18.30 -5.54
CA ILE A 100 5.08 18.25 -4.13
C ILE A 100 6.05 19.06 -3.29
N ASN A 101 5.60 20.18 -2.71
CA ASN A 101 6.47 21.04 -1.90
C ASN A 101 6.85 20.31 -0.61
N HIS A 102 8.16 20.20 -0.38
CA HIS A 102 8.68 19.51 0.79
C HIS A 102 9.93 20.21 1.34
N LYS A 103 10.16 20.03 2.63
CA LYS A 103 11.38 20.46 3.33
C LYS A 103 12.01 19.20 3.95
N ARG A 104 13.31 19.00 3.74
CA ARG A 104 14.05 17.83 4.23
C ARG A 104 14.74 18.11 5.55
N GLN A 105 14.94 17.07 6.37
CA GLN A 105 15.80 17.10 7.56
C GLN A 105 15.52 18.31 8.47
N VAL A 106 14.22 18.62 8.64
CA VAL A 106 13.75 19.91 9.20
C VAL A 106 14.04 19.96 10.70
N PRO A 107 14.87 20.90 11.18
CA PRO A 107 15.10 21.05 12.61
C PRO A 107 13.90 21.73 13.27
N TYR A 108 13.29 21.07 14.26
CA TYR A 108 12.23 21.64 15.07
C TYR A 108 12.72 21.90 16.50
N LYS A 109 12.57 23.14 16.98
CA LYS A 109 13.01 23.54 18.32
C LYS A 109 12.08 22.96 19.38
N LEU A 110 12.57 22.00 20.17
CA LEU A 110 11.92 21.62 21.41
C LEU A 110 12.14 22.74 22.42
N LYS A 111 11.04 23.40 22.81
CA LYS A 111 11.06 24.43 23.84
C LYS A 111 10.55 23.91 25.18
N TYR A 112 11.17 24.38 26.26
CA TYR A 112 10.59 24.35 27.59
C TYR A 112 10.36 25.81 28.02
N LYS A 113 9.10 26.20 28.24
CA LYS A 113 8.69 27.61 28.22
C LYS A 113 9.17 28.26 26.91
N ASP A 114 10.00 29.31 26.98
CA ASP A 114 10.55 29.99 25.81
C ASP A 114 11.98 29.55 25.43
N GLU A 115 12.64 28.77 26.30
CA GLU A 115 14.02 28.32 26.11
C GLU A 115 14.09 27.06 25.22
N VAL A 116 15.05 27.05 24.29
CA VAL A 116 15.28 25.90 23.40
C VAL A 116 16.16 24.88 24.13
N ILE A 117 15.57 23.75 24.51
CA ILE A 117 16.26 22.67 25.23
C ILE A 117 16.72 21.52 24.32
N GLY A 118 16.36 21.56 23.03
CA GLY A 118 16.80 20.57 22.06
C GLY A 118 16.28 20.84 20.66
N LEU A 119 16.78 20.06 19.70
CA LEU A 119 16.31 20.02 18.33
C LEU A 119 15.82 18.62 18.00
N TYR A 120 14.56 18.50 17.62
CA TYR A 120 14.10 17.36 16.83
C TYR A 120 14.49 17.56 15.37
N ARG A 121 14.52 16.47 14.61
CA ARG A 121 14.70 16.51 13.16
C ARG A 121 13.78 15.47 12.52
N PHE A 122 13.00 15.90 11.55
CA PHE A 122 12.09 15.03 10.80
C PHE A 122 12.65 14.86 9.39
N ASP A 123 12.49 13.68 8.80
CA ASP A 123 13.02 13.42 7.44
C ASP A 123 12.34 14.33 6.42
N PHE A 124 11.01 14.49 6.49
CA PHE A 124 10.27 15.46 5.68
C PHE A 124 9.18 16.22 6.45
N LEU A 125 8.97 17.47 6.02
CA LEU A 125 7.73 18.21 6.19
C LEU A 125 7.16 18.53 4.79
N VAL A 126 5.99 17.99 4.47
CA VAL A 126 5.33 18.13 3.16
C VAL A 126 4.16 19.11 3.26
N GLU A 127 4.11 20.08 2.33
CA GLU A 127 3.08 21.12 2.19
C GLU A 127 2.75 21.87 3.51
N ASP A 128 3.72 21.95 4.42
CA ASP A 128 3.59 22.42 5.80
C ASP A 128 2.41 21.79 6.58
N LYS A 129 2.05 20.54 6.23
CA LYS A 129 0.87 19.81 6.74
C LYS A 129 1.17 18.42 7.28
N ILE A 130 2.06 17.68 6.62
CA ILE A 130 2.35 16.26 6.91
C ILE A 130 3.82 16.11 7.28
N ILE A 131 4.09 15.49 8.43
CA ILE A 131 5.44 15.02 8.78
C ILE A 131 5.62 13.60 8.23
N ILE A 132 6.79 13.29 7.67
CA ILE A 132 7.17 11.92 7.32
C ILE A 132 8.43 11.57 8.10
N GLU A 133 8.41 10.37 8.70
CA GLU A 133 9.56 9.73 9.33
C GLU A 133 9.79 8.40 8.59
N LEU A 134 10.96 8.24 7.98
CA LEU A 134 11.36 7.01 7.30
C LEU A 134 12.11 6.11 8.28
N LYS A 135 11.89 4.80 8.21
CA LYS A 135 12.64 3.80 8.96
C LYS A 135 12.91 2.57 8.09
N ARG A 136 14.00 1.86 8.35
CA ARG A 136 14.30 0.56 7.73
C ARG A 136 13.99 -0.60 8.68
N GLY A 137 13.37 -1.66 8.15
CA GLY A 137 13.12 -2.93 8.84
C GLY A 137 11.65 -3.18 9.19
N ASP A 138 11.34 -4.40 9.62
CA ASP A 138 9.96 -4.90 9.66
C ASP A 138 9.08 -4.43 10.82
N PHE A 139 9.68 -3.82 11.85
CA PHE A 139 9.01 -3.50 13.10
C PHE A 139 8.94 -2.00 13.36
N TYR A 140 7.77 -1.54 13.80
CA TYR A 140 7.62 -0.22 14.40
C TYR A 140 8.05 -0.32 15.86
N SER A 141 9.20 0.27 16.20
CA SER A 141 9.56 0.40 17.62
C SER A 141 8.57 1.34 18.33
N LYS A 142 8.35 1.14 19.63
CA LYS A 142 7.56 2.07 20.45
C LYS A 142 8.16 3.48 20.41
N GLN A 143 9.48 3.58 20.35
CA GLN A 143 10.24 4.83 20.26
C GLN A 143 9.89 5.61 19.00
N ASN A 144 9.86 4.97 17.82
CA ASN A 144 9.54 5.63 16.54
C ASN A 144 8.12 6.23 16.57
N TYR A 145 7.15 5.51 17.15
CA TYR A 145 5.78 6.01 17.30
C TYR A 145 5.70 7.18 18.29
N THR A 146 6.36 7.05 19.46
CA THR A 146 6.41 8.13 20.46
C THR A 146 7.08 9.39 19.92
N GLN A 147 8.15 9.23 19.14
CA GLN A 147 8.87 10.31 18.46
C GLN A 147 7.95 11.07 17.49
N ALA A 148 7.31 10.37 16.55
CA ALA A 148 6.36 10.99 15.62
C ALA A 148 5.18 11.68 16.34
N LEU A 149 4.68 11.12 17.45
CA LEU A 149 3.64 11.77 18.26
C LEU A 149 4.15 13.04 18.99
N GLN A 150 5.39 13.03 19.50
CA GLN A 150 6.02 14.22 20.07
C GLN A 150 6.16 15.33 19.03
N TYR A 151 6.49 14.97 17.78
CA TYR A 151 6.63 15.92 16.68
C TYR A 151 5.31 16.63 16.37
N LEU A 152 4.20 15.89 16.33
CA LEU A 152 2.87 16.47 16.12
C LEU A 152 2.44 17.37 17.27
N LYS A 153 2.72 16.97 18.53
CA LYS A 153 2.45 17.81 19.70
C LYS A 153 3.26 19.11 19.70
N ALA A 154 4.53 19.05 19.33
CA ALA A 154 5.42 20.20 19.28
C ALA A 154 5.03 21.17 18.15
N THR A 155 4.76 20.65 16.95
CA THR A 155 4.44 21.44 15.75
C THR A 155 2.99 21.92 15.67
N GLY A 156 2.06 21.27 16.38
CA GLY A 156 0.62 21.48 16.22
C GLY A 156 0.02 20.88 14.93
N LEU A 157 0.82 20.18 14.13
CA LEU A 157 0.36 19.50 12.92
C LEU A 157 -0.54 18.30 13.25
N LYS A 158 -1.39 17.92 12.29
CA LYS A 158 -2.47 16.94 12.48
C LYS A 158 -2.11 15.50 12.11
N LEU A 159 -1.15 15.32 11.21
CA LEU A 159 -0.79 14.01 10.65
C LEU A 159 0.73 13.84 10.53
N ALA A 160 1.24 12.73 11.06
CA ALA A 160 2.55 12.18 10.72
C ALA A 160 2.37 10.81 10.04
N ILE A 161 3.24 10.49 9.08
CA ILE A 161 3.29 9.19 8.43
C ILE A 161 4.63 8.54 8.78
N LEU A 162 4.59 7.47 9.56
CA LEU A 162 5.75 6.65 9.87
C LEU A 162 5.83 5.54 8.82
N VAL A 163 6.90 5.56 8.03
CA VAL A 163 7.13 4.65 6.90
C VAL A 163 8.24 3.67 7.25
N ASN A 164 7.99 2.38 7.11
CA ASN A 164 8.97 1.31 7.26
C ASN A 164 9.25 0.68 5.88
N ILE A 165 10.47 0.83 5.37
CA ILE A 165 10.97 0.11 4.19
C ILE A 165 11.46 -1.27 4.63
N THR A 166 10.82 -2.34 4.15
CA THR A 166 11.10 -3.73 4.56
C THR A 166 11.39 -4.63 3.36
N GLN A 167 11.82 -5.87 3.59
CA GLN A 167 12.12 -6.84 2.53
C GLN A 167 10.89 -7.23 1.70
N GLN A 168 9.68 -7.09 2.25
CA GLN A 168 8.42 -7.50 1.62
C GLN A 168 7.61 -6.30 1.08
N GLY A 169 8.13 -5.08 1.16
CA GLY A 169 7.44 -3.88 0.70
C GLY A 169 7.58 -2.68 1.63
N VAL A 170 6.81 -1.64 1.31
CA VAL A 170 6.60 -0.48 2.18
C VAL A 170 5.45 -0.77 3.14
N LYS A 171 5.73 -0.75 4.44
CA LYS A 171 4.71 -0.68 5.49
C LYS A 171 4.61 0.79 5.94
N TYR A 172 3.43 1.27 6.28
CA TYR A 172 3.30 2.61 6.87
C TYR A 172 2.20 2.69 7.94
N LYS A 173 2.28 3.69 8.81
CA LYS A 173 1.25 4.05 9.80
C LYS A 173 0.98 5.55 9.77
N ARG A 174 -0.30 5.93 9.75
CA ARG A 174 -0.75 7.31 9.97
C ARG A 174 -0.93 7.53 11.47
N ILE A 175 -0.32 8.58 12.00
CA ILE A 175 -0.37 8.97 13.41
C ILE A 175 -1.07 10.32 13.45
N LEU A 176 -2.14 10.42 14.23
CA LEU A 176 -3.01 11.59 14.27
C LEU A 176 -2.84 12.35 15.58
N ASN A 177 -2.88 13.67 15.48
CA ASN A 177 -2.96 14.59 16.61
C ASN A 177 -4.32 15.28 16.54
N ILE A 178 -5.32 14.55 17.00
CA ILE A 178 -6.69 15.03 17.16
C ILE A 178 -6.79 15.58 18.59
N LYS A 179 -7.19 16.85 18.71
CA LYS A 179 -7.61 17.47 19.97
C LYS A 179 -9.11 17.31 20.13
#